data_AF-A0AAV6AM14-F1
#
_entry.id   AF-A0AAV6AM14-F1
#
_cell.length_a   1.000
_cell.length_b   1.000
_cell.length_c   1.000
_cell.angle_alpha   90.00
_cell.angle_beta   90.00
_cell.angle_gamma   90.00
#
_symmetry.space_group_name_H-M   'P 1'
#
loop_
_entity.id
_entity.type
_entity.pdbx_description
1 polymer ?
#
loop_
_entity_poly.entity_id
_entity_poly.type
_entity_poly.pdbx_seq_one_letter_code
_entity_poly.pdbx_strand_id
1 'polypeptide(L)' 'NGKTVADDLKRIAGIGPKLETQLNEQGIFLFHQLAELTDAQVDELDARLGTRGRIRRDDWVTQAKRLLEAA' A
#
# COMPACT_ATOMS: atom_id res chain seq x y z
N ASN A 1 -15.80 9.96 -17.38
CA ASN A 1 -15.75 9.04 -16.23
C ASN A 1 -14.65 8.02 -16.45
N GLY A 2 -13.42 8.32 -16.03
CA GLY A 2 -12.32 7.37 -16.03
C GLY A 2 -12.51 6.40 -14.86
N LYS A 3 -12.77 5.13 -15.14
CA LYS A 3 -12.86 4.09 -14.12
C LYS A 3 -11.42 3.73 -13.73
N THR A 4 -10.87 4.31 -12.67
CA THR A 4 -9.58 3.88 -12.13
C THR A 4 -9.78 2.46 -11.62
N VAL A 5 -9.19 1.49 -12.32
CA VAL A 5 -9.23 0.08 -11.93
C VAL A 5 -8.32 -0.06 -10.71
N ALA A 6 -8.83 -0.66 -9.63
CA ALA A 6 -8.02 -0.90 -8.44
C ALA A 6 -6.85 -1.83 -8.77
N ASP A 7 -5.69 -1.55 -8.18
CA ASP A 7 -4.49 -2.35 -8.32
C ASP A 7 -4.58 -3.60 -7.45
N ASP A 8 -3.84 -4.64 -7.85
CA ASP A 8 -3.64 -5.83 -7.04
C ASP A 8 -2.55 -5.58 -5.99
N LEU A 9 -2.93 -4.97 -4.86
CA LEU A 9 -2.00 -4.56 -3.79
C LEU A 9 -1.21 -5.73 -3.21
N LYS A 10 -1.73 -6.96 -3.31
CA LYS A 10 -1.01 -8.20 -2.94
C LYS A 10 0.26 -8.45 -3.75
N ARG A 11 0.49 -7.73 -4.85
CA ARG A 11 1.78 -7.77 -5.58
C ARG A 11 2.94 -7.19 -4.76
N ILE A 12 2.66 -6.41 -3.72
CA ILE A 12 3.66 -5.94 -2.76
C ILE A 12 3.88 -7.01 -1.70
N ALA A 13 5.12 -7.45 -1.53
CA ALA A 13 5.46 -8.44 -0.52
C ALA A 13 5.12 -7.92 0.90
N GLY A 14 4.45 -8.75 1.68
CA GLY A 14 3.94 -8.39 3.01
C GLY A 14 2.46 -8.00 3.03
N ILE A 15 1.86 -7.70 1.86
CA ILE A 15 0.41 -7.46 1.72
C ILE A 15 -0.30 -8.77 1.35
N GLY A 16 -0.99 -9.38 2.32
CA GLY A 16 -1.92 -10.48 2.07
C GLY A 16 -3.35 -10.01 1.82
N PRO A 17 -4.28 -10.89 1.40
CA PRO A 17 -5.68 -10.53 1.11
C PRO A 17 -6.39 -9.74 2.21
N LYS A 18 -6.11 -10.09 3.47
CA LYS A 18 -6.68 -9.38 4.63
C LYS A 18 -6.12 -7.95 4.78
N LEU A 19 -4.85 -7.74 4.47
CA LEU A 19 -4.25 -6.39 4.53
C LEU A 19 -4.73 -5.54 3.35
N GLU A 20 -4.84 -6.11 2.15
CA GLU A 20 -5.45 -5.43 1.00
C GLU A 20 -6.88 -4.98 1.31
N THR A 21 -7.68 -5.83 1.95
CA THR A 21 -9.05 -5.47 2.36
C THR A 21 -9.04 -4.28 3.33
N GLN A 22 -8.18 -4.29 4.35
CA GLN A 22 -8.07 -3.17 5.29
C GLN A 22 -7.54 -1.89 4.63
N LEU A 23 -6.62 -1.98 3.67
CA LEU A 23 -6.15 -0.84 2.88
C LEU A 23 -7.29 -0.22 2.06
N ASN A 24 -8.10 -1.06 1.41
CA ASN A 24 -9.28 -0.65 0.67
C ASN A 24 -10.31 0.05 1.59
N GLU A 25 -10.51 -0.45 2.81
CA GLU A 25 -11.35 0.21 3.83
C GLU A 25 -10.80 1.57 4.26
N GLN A 26 -9.47 1.78 4.19
CA GLN A 26 -8.82 3.08 4.41
C GLN A 26 -8.79 3.97 3.14
N GLY A 27 -9.38 3.53 2.03
CA GLY A 27 -9.42 4.27 0.77
C GLY A 27 -8.17 4.13 -0.12
N ILE A 28 -7.29 3.17 0.19
CA ILE A 28 -6.08 2.87 -0.58
C ILE A 28 -6.38 1.69 -1.51
N PHE A 29 -6.45 1.97 -2.81
CA PHE A 29 -6.77 1.00 -3.86
C PHE A 29 -5.68 0.91 -4.94
N LEU A 30 -4.75 1.85 -4.99
CA LEU A 30 -3.78 2.01 -6.08
C LEU A 30 -2.34 2.03 -5.57
N PHE A 31 -1.40 1.56 -6.37
CA PHE A 31 0.03 1.58 -6.03
C PHE A 31 0.54 3.02 -5.83
N HIS A 32 0.03 4.01 -6.57
CA HIS A 32 0.46 5.40 -6.40
C HIS A 32 0.20 5.93 -4.99
N GLN A 33 -0.92 5.55 -4.38
CA GLN A 33 -1.27 6.00 -3.02
C GLN A 33 -0.29 5.45 -1.98
N LEU A 34 0.22 4.23 -2.18
CA LEU A 34 1.26 3.65 -1.33
C LEU A 34 2.65 4.24 -1.63
N ALA A 35 2.95 4.51 -2.91
CA ALA A 35 4.22 5.07 -3.36
C ALA A 35 4.45 6.51 -2.88
N GLU A 36 3.38 7.27 -2.66
CA GLU A 36 3.41 8.67 -2.23
C GLU A 36 3.35 8.84 -0.70
N LEU A 37 3.28 7.74 0.07
CA LEU A 37 3.29 7.82 1.53
C LEU A 37 4.58 8.45 2.03
N THR A 38 4.43 9.49 2.86
CA THR A 38 5.52 10.05 3.67
C THR A 38 5.80 9.17 4.88
N ASP A 39 6.97 9.37 5.51
CA ASP A 39 7.33 8.65 6.74
C ASP A 39 6.25 8.76 7.83
N ALA A 40 5.70 9.96 8.06
CA ALA A 40 4.64 10.15 9.05
C ALA A 40 3.37 9.35 8.71
N GLN A 41 2.98 9.32 7.43
CA GLN A 41 1.82 8.55 6.98
C GLN A 41 2.07 7.04 7.04
N VAL A 42 3.30 6.59 6.81
CA VAL A 42 3.69 5.19 7.01
C VAL A 42 3.50 4.79 8.48
N ASP A 43 3.95 5.61 9.43
CA ASP A 43 3.80 5.31 10.85
C ASP A 43 2.33 5.33 11.29
N GLU A 44 1.54 6.29 10.79
CA GLU A 44 0.10 6.35 11.05
C GLU A 44 -0.64 5.14 10.47
N LEU A 45 -0.34 4.77 9.21
CA LEU A 45 -0.95 3.62 8.56
C LEU A 45 -0.54 2.32 9.26
N ASP A 46 0.70 2.21 9.71
CA ASP A 46 1.17 1.03 10.44
C ASP A 46 0.45 0.85 11.78
N ALA A 47 0.23 1.96 12.50
CA ALA A 47 -0.55 1.96 13.75
C ALA A 47 -2.02 1.60 13.50
N ARG A 48 -2.65 2.17 12.47
CA ARG A 48 -4.05 1.89 12.09
C ARG A 48 -4.27 0.43 11.69
N LEU A 49 -3.35 -0.13 10.91
CA LEU A 49 -3.43 -1.52 10.42
C LEU A 49 -2.89 -2.55 11.42
N GLY A 50 -2.27 -2.09 12.52
CA GLY A 50 -1.62 -2.96 13.50
C GLY A 50 -0.51 -3.81 12.88
N THR A 51 0.18 -3.27 11.87
CA THR A 51 1.18 -4.04 11.11
C THR A 51 2.49 -4.21 11.86
N ARG A 52 2.77 -3.43 12.91
CA ARG A 52 3.94 -3.56 13.81
C ARG A 52 5.27 -3.33 13.08
N GLY A 53 5.36 -2.25 12.33
CA GLY A 53 6.51 -1.81 11.55
C GLY A 53 6.68 -2.52 10.20
N ARG A 54 5.75 -3.40 9.80
CA ARG A 54 5.90 -4.19 8.57
C ARG A 54 5.90 -3.35 7.31
N ILE A 55 5.21 -2.22 7.29
CA ILE A 55 5.16 -1.35 6.10
C ILE A 55 6.58 -0.89 5.70
N ARG A 56 7.42 -0.56 6.69
CA ARG A 56 8.83 -0.19 6.48
C ARG A 56 9.71 -1.42 6.28
N ARG A 57 9.59 -2.42 7.15
CA ARG A 57 10.44 -3.62 7.12
C ARG A 57 10.31 -4.39 5.80
N ASP A 58 9.11 -4.42 5.24
CA ASP A 58 8.81 -5.08 3.97
C ASP A 58 8.84 -4.06 2.80
N ASP A 59 9.33 -2.83 2.99
CA ASP A 59 9.57 -1.83 1.94
C ASP A 59 8.37 -1.54 1.01
N TRP A 60 7.15 -1.42 1.56
CA TRP A 60 5.93 -1.30 0.75
C TRP A 60 5.97 -0.11 -0.23
N VAL A 61 6.45 1.05 0.24
CA VAL A 61 6.54 2.29 -0.57
C VAL A 61 7.46 2.09 -1.77
N THR A 62 8.63 1.49 -1.55
CA THR A 62 9.61 1.22 -2.62
C THR A 62 9.09 0.19 -3.62
N GLN A 63 8.42 -0.86 -3.15
CA GLN A 63 7.81 -1.86 -4.03
C GLN A 63 6.67 -1.26 -4.86
N ALA A 64 5.82 -0.42 -4.26
CA ALA A 64 4.76 0.27 -4.98
C ALA A 64 5.32 1.16 -6.11
N LYS A 65 6.40 1.92 -5.85
CA LYS A 65 7.09 2.71 -6.89
C LYS A 65 7.57 1.85 -8.06
N ARG A 66 8.20 0.70 -7.78
CA ARG A 66 8.65 -0.23 -8.83
C ARG A 66 7.50 -0.79 -9.66
N LEU A 67 6.35 -1.04 -9.05
CA LEU A 67 5.17 -1.54 -9.76
C LEU A 67 4.56 -0.48 -10.69
N LEU A 68 4.66 0.81 -10.33
CA LEU A 68 4.24 1.92 -11.19
C LEU A 68 5.17 2.13 -12.39
N GLU A 69 6.48 1.96 -12.19
CA GLU A 69 7.46 2.07 -13.29
C GLU A 69 7.38 0.89 -14.28
N ALA A 70 6.90 -0.26 -13.81
CA ALA A 70 6.75 -1.47 -14.62
C ALA A 70 5.41 -1.58 -15.36
N ALA A 71 4.49 -0.62 -15.16
CA ALA A 71 3.17 -0.56 -15.78
C ALA A 71 3.16 0.37 -16.99
#